data_AF-A0A1V2Q2W1-F1
#
_entry.id   AF-A0A1V2Q2W1-F1
#
_cell.length_a   1.000
_cell.length_b   1.000
_cell.length_c   1.000
_cell.angle_alpha   90.00
_cell.angle_beta   90.00
_cell.angle_gamma   90.00
#
_symmetry.space_group_name_H-M   'P 1'
#
loop_
_entity.id
_entity.type
_entity.pdbx_description
1 polymer ?
#
loop_
_entity_poly.entity_id
_entity_poly.type
_entity_poly.pdbx_seq_one_letter_code
_entity_poly.pdbx_strand_id
1 'polypeptide(L)'
;MKHLHGPDRVVVAFPSPANAWVLLVGAHDDDPGRNLYDALYELAGVRPRLNERRTKPPCCSDGAPPVVDSDLVDDLVARARALAKSRRRP
;
A
#
# COMPACT_ATOMS: atom_id res chain seq x y z
N MET A 1 -4.74 18.89 15.08
CA MET A 1 -5.33 17.63 14.55
C MET A 1 -4.15 16.70 14.30
N LYS A 2 -3.97 15.62 15.08
CA LYS A 2 -2.79 14.75 14.98
C LYS A 2 -3.10 13.63 13.99
N HIS A 3 -2.62 13.80 12.76
CA HIS A 3 -2.75 12.85 11.69
C HIS A 3 -1.64 11.79 11.88
N LEU A 4 -2.02 10.61 12.36
CA LEU A 4 -1.16 9.45 12.69
C LEU A 4 -0.28 9.62 13.94
N HIS A 5 -0.06 8.52 14.67
CA HIS A 5 0.69 8.49 15.93
C HIS A 5 2.05 7.83 15.75
N GLY A 6 3.14 8.49 16.18
CA GLY A 6 4.48 7.88 16.17
C GLY A 6 4.94 7.39 14.79
N PRO A 7 5.37 6.12 14.64
CA PRO A 7 5.86 5.57 13.37
C PRO A 7 4.75 5.13 12.42
N ASP A 8 3.48 5.38 12.74
CA ASP A 8 2.36 4.97 11.90
C ASP A 8 2.45 5.59 10.50
N ARG A 9 2.09 4.77 9.53
CA ARG A 9 1.96 5.11 8.12
C ARG A 9 0.57 4.70 7.65
N VAL A 10 0.06 5.45 6.70
CA VAL A 10 -1.21 5.17 6.02
C VAL A 10 -0.95 4.95 4.54
N VAL A 11 -1.52 3.89 3.99
CA VAL A 11 -1.60 3.68 2.54
C VAL A 11 -3.00 4.10 2.11
N VAL A 12 -3.07 5.07 1.19
CA VAL A 12 -4.32 5.61 0.65
C VAL A 12 -4.32 5.47 -0.86
N ALA A 13 -5.44 5.02 -1.42
CA ALA A 13 -5.70 5.06 -2.86
C ALA A 13 -6.69 6.19 -3.18
N PHE A 14 -6.51 6.86 -4.31
CA PHE A 14 -7.38 7.93 -4.78
C PHE A 14 -7.99 7.53 -6.12
N PRO A 15 -9.06 6.71 -6.15
CA PRO A 15 -9.65 6.24 -7.41
C PRO A 15 -10.28 7.37 -8.24
N SER A 16 -10.49 8.55 -7.64
CA SER A 16 -10.92 9.76 -8.33
C SER A 16 -10.50 10.98 -7.51
N PRO A 17 -10.51 12.20 -8.08
CA PRO A 17 -10.14 13.42 -7.35
C PRO A 17 -10.98 13.69 -6.09
N ALA A 18 -12.22 13.16 -6.05
CA ALA A 18 -13.15 13.38 -4.94
C ALA A 18 -13.14 12.26 -3.89
N ASN A 19 -12.44 11.14 -4.13
CA ASN A 19 -12.51 9.96 -3.26
C ASN A 19 -11.12 9.52 -2.79
N ALA A 20 -11.00 9.24 -1.49
CA ALA A 20 -9.80 8.70 -0.87
C ALA A 20 -10.15 7.42 -0.09
N TRP A 21 -9.46 6.32 -0.36
CA TRP A 21 -9.69 5.01 0.25
C TRP A 21 -8.48 4.62 1.09
N VAL A 22 -8.68 4.45 2.39
CA VAL A 22 -7.62 3.95 3.29
C VAL A 22 -7.52 2.44 3.12
N LEU A 23 -6.38 1.97 2.63
CA LEU A 23 -6.11 0.56 2.40
C LEU A 23 -5.44 -0.09 3.61
N LEU A 24 -4.45 0.58 4.21
CA LEU A 24 -3.69 0.07 5.36
C LEU A 24 -3.34 1.21 6.31
N VAL A 25 -3.34 0.94 7.61
CA VAL A 25 -2.78 1.78 8.66
C VAL A 25 -1.93 0.89 9.56
N GLY A 26 -0.70 1.30 9.85
CA GLY A 26 0.17 0.57 10.77
C GLY A 26 1.57 1.17 10.87
N ALA A 27 2.35 0.71 11.83
CA ALA A 27 3.69 1.20 12.07
C ALA A 27 4.63 0.87 10.89
N HIS A 28 5.52 1.81 10.58
CA HIS A 28 6.76 1.49 9.88
C HIS A 28 7.74 0.91 10.90
N ASP A 29 7.82 -0.40 10.93
CA ASP A 29 8.70 -1.19 11.79
C ASP A 29 9.75 -1.91 10.93
N ASP A 30 10.98 -2.00 11.40
CA ASP A 30 12.05 -2.71 10.68
C ASP A 30 11.96 -4.25 10.89
N ASP A 31 11.11 -4.72 11.83
CA ASP A 31 10.79 -6.13 12.05
C ASP A 31 10.06 -6.75 10.83
N PRO A 32 10.64 -7.78 10.18
CA PRO A 32 10.00 -8.48 9.07
C PRO A 32 8.63 -9.08 9.45
N GLY A 33 7.62 -8.85 8.61
CA GLY A 33 6.23 -9.30 8.83
C GLY A 33 5.40 -8.40 9.75
N ARG A 34 6.02 -7.38 10.37
CA ARG A 34 5.33 -6.30 11.10
C ARG A 34 5.39 -4.97 10.37
N ASN A 35 6.28 -4.86 9.39
CA ASN A 35 6.38 -3.71 8.51
C ASN A 35 5.12 -3.57 7.63
N LEU A 36 4.52 -2.39 7.63
CA LEU A 36 3.40 -2.03 6.75
C LEU A 36 3.68 -2.34 5.27
N TYR A 37 4.92 -2.21 4.82
CA TYR A 37 5.31 -2.49 3.44
C TYR A 37 5.23 -3.97 3.08
N ASP A 38 5.50 -4.88 4.03
CA ASP A 38 5.33 -6.33 3.79
C ASP A 38 3.87 -6.66 3.53
N ALA A 39 2.97 -6.06 4.32
CA ALA A 39 1.52 -6.19 4.12
C ALA A 39 1.06 -5.58 2.79
N LEU A 40 1.66 -4.45 2.37
CA LEU A 40 1.39 -3.85 1.07
C LEU A 40 1.86 -4.74 -0.09
N TYR A 41 3.06 -5.32 0.01
CA TYR A 41 3.58 -6.22 -1.03
C TYR A 41 2.75 -7.50 -1.13
N GLU A 42 2.37 -8.08 0.00
CA GLU A 42 1.43 -9.21 0.04
C GLU A 42 0.09 -8.83 -0.62
N LEU A 43 -0.47 -7.67 -0.26
CA LEU A 43 -1.69 -7.14 -0.86
C LEU A 43 -1.56 -6.94 -2.37
N ALA A 44 -0.40 -6.53 -2.86
CA ALA A 44 -0.12 -6.36 -4.28
C ALA A 44 0.24 -7.66 -4.99
N GLY A 45 0.35 -8.79 -4.28
CA GLY A 45 0.83 -10.06 -4.85
C GLY A 45 2.30 -10.02 -5.28
N VAL A 46 3.07 -9.04 -4.80
CA VAL A 46 4.47 -8.84 -5.14
C VAL A 46 5.35 -9.50 -4.09
N ARG A 47 6.33 -10.30 -4.52
CA ARG A 47 7.42 -10.78 -3.68
C ARG A 47 8.66 -9.93 -3.98
N PRO A 48 9.00 -8.93 -3.15
CA PRO A 48 10.21 -8.15 -3.39
C PRO A 48 11.43 -9.08 -3.34
N ARG A 49 12.31 -8.98 -4.33
CA ARG A 49 13.61 -9.66 -4.30
C ARG A 49 14.47 -8.92 -3.28
N LEU A 50 14.54 -9.46 -2.06
CA LEU A 50 15.27 -8.88 -0.92
C LEU A 50 16.75 -8.55 -1.23
N ASN A 51 17.31 -9.18 -2.27
CA ASN A 51 18.72 -9.08 -2.64
C ASN A 51 19.00 -7.96 -3.65
N GLU A 52 17.97 -7.34 -4.24
CA GLU A 52 18.13 -6.24 -5.19
C GLU A 52 18.05 -4.90 -4.44
N ARG A 53 19.09 -4.06 -4.58
CA ARG A 53 19.12 -2.74 -3.97
C ARG A 53 18.03 -1.89 -4.61
N ARG A 54 16.95 -1.60 -3.87
CA ARG A 54 15.84 -0.74 -4.35
C ARG A 54 16.39 0.64 -4.75
N THR A 55 16.50 0.91 -6.04
CA THR A 55 16.79 2.25 -6.56
C THR A 55 15.48 2.98 -6.81
N LYS A 56 15.41 4.24 -6.37
CA LYS A 56 14.28 5.11 -6.71
C LYS A 56 14.21 5.22 -8.24
N PRO A 57 13.06 4.91 -8.87
CA PRO A 57 12.90 5.15 -10.31
C PRO A 57 13.07 6.64 -10.61
N PRO A 58 13.51 7.02 -11.82
CA PRO A 58 13.62 8.42 -12.22
C PRO A 58 12.26 9.12 -12.02
N CYS A 59 12.29 10.38 -11.60
CA CYS A 59 11.06 11.18 -11.46
C CYS A 59 10.37 11.32 -12.83
N CYS A 60 9.03 11.33 -12.83
CA CYS A 60 8.22 11.61 -14.02
C CYS A 60 8.58 12.99 -14.58
N SER A 61 8.74 13.10 -15.90
CA SER A 61 9.19 14.32 -16.58
C SER A 61 8.11 15.41 -16.67
N ASP A 62 6.84 15.03 -16.58
CA ASP A 62 5.66 15.89 -16.76
C ASP A 62 4.99 16.28 -15.43
N GLY A 63 5.46 15.74 -14.30
CA GLY A 63 4.86 15.95 -12.98
C GLY A 63 3.44 15.38 -12.85
N ALA A 64 2.93 14.69 -13.87
CA ALA A 64 1.64 14.02 -13.82
C ALA A 64 1.77 12.77 -12.95
N PRO A 65 0.76 12.46 -12.13
CA PRO A 65 0.73 11.17 -11.45
C PRO A 65 0.73 10.05 -12.51
N PRO A 66 1.44 8.93 -12.27
CA PRO A 66 1.38 7.80 -13.16
C PRO A 66 -0.08 7.35 -13.31
N VAL A 67 -0.50 7.11 -14.56
CA VAL A 67 -1.83 6.58 -14.84
C VAL A 67 -1.86 5.15 -14.28
N VAL A 68 -2.71 4.94 -13.28
CA VAL A 68 -2.97 3.61 -12.72
C VAL A 68 -4.23 3.09 -13.38
N ASP A 69 -4.16 1.86 -13.89
CA ASP A 69 -5.30 1.14 -14.44
C ASP A 69 -6.40 0.98 -13.37
N SER A 70 -7.65 1.33 -13.72
CA SER A 70 -8.78 1.20 -12.79
C SER A 70 -9.02 -0.24 -12.37
N ASP A 71 -8.80 -1.20 -13.26
CA ASP A 71 -9.02 -2.61 -12.98
C ASP A 71 -8.01 -3.13 -11.95
N LEU A 72 -6.78 -2.59 -11.98
CA LEU A 72 -5.75 -2.87 -10.98
C LEU A 72 -6.13 -2.32 -9.59
N VAL A 73 -6.77 -1.15 -9.53
CA VAL A 73 -7.25 -0.57 -8.27
C VAL A 73 -8.36 -1.42 -7.68
N ASP A 74 -9.34 -1.83 -8.50
CA ASP A 74 -10.46 -2.66 -8.05
C ASP A 74 -9.99 -4.02 -7.53
N ASP A 75 -9.03 -4.63 -8.22
CA ASP A 75 -8.40 -5.88 -7.82
C ASP A 75 -7.62 -5.76 -6.49
N LEU A 76 -6.84 -4.69 -6.30
CA LEU A 76 -6.19 -4.39 -5.02
C LEU A 76 -7.20 -4.24 -3.87
N VAL A 77 -8.33 -3.58 -4.13
CA VAL A 77 -9.37 -3.39 -3.12
C VAL A 77 -10.05 -4.71 -2.78
N ALA A 78 -10.32 -5.55 -3.78
CA ALA A 78 -10.87 -6.88 -3.57
C ALA A 78 -9.93 -7.74 -2.69
N ARG A 79 -8.61 -7.73 -2.97
CA ARG A 79 -7.62 -8.42 -2.14
C ARG A 79 -7.54 -7.88 -0.72
N ALA A 80 -7.62 -6.56 -0.53
CA ALA A 80 -7.60 -5.94 0.81
C ALA A 80 -8.78 -6.42 1.65
N ARG A 81 -9.97 -6.47 1.05
CA ARG A 81 -11.18 -6.99 1.72
C ARG A 81 -11.04 -8.48 2.07
N ALA A 82 -10.46 -9.30 1.20
CA ALA A 82 -10.23 -10.72 1.45
C ALA A 82 -9.27 -10.96 2.62
N LEU A 83 -8.14 -10.23 2.66
CA LEU A 83 -7.16 -10.31 3.74
C LEU A 83 -7.77 -9.91 5.10
N ALA A 84 -8.53 -8.82 5.14
CA ALA A 84 -9.22 -8.37 6.35
C ALA A 84 -10.24 -9.41 6.87
N LYS A 85 -10.94 -10.10 5.96
CA LYS A 85 -11.87 -11.18 6.30
C LYS A 85 -11.14 -12.41 6.84
N SER A 86 -10.01 -12.79 6.24
CA SER A 86 -9.20 -13.92 6.69
C SER A 86 -8.67 -13.73 8.11
N ARG A 87 -8.19 -12.53 8.43
CA ARG A 87 -7.66 -12.20 9.77
C ARG A 87 -8.72 -12.15 10.88
N ARG A 88 -10.01 -12.12 10.53
CA ARG A 88 -11.14 -12.12 11.49
C ARG A 88 -11.64 -13.51 11.86
N ARG A 89 -11.20 -14.56 11.17
CA ARG A 89 -11.63 -15.93 11.45
C ARG A 89 -10.75 -16.49 12.59
N PRO A 90 -11.33 -16.96 13.71
CA PRO A 90 -10.58 -17.50 14.84
C PRO A 90 -9.85 -18.79 14.49
#